data_AF-A0A183LH81-F1
#
_entry.id   AF-A0A183LH81-F1
#
_cell.length_a   1.000
_cell.length_b   1.000
_cell.length_c   1.000
_cell.angle_alpha   90.00
_cell.angle_beta   90.00
_cell.angle_gamma   90.00
#
_symmetry.space_group_name_H-M   'P 1'
#
loop_
_entity.id
_entity.type
_entity.pdbx_description
1 polymer ?
#
loop_
_entity_poly.entity_id
_entity_poly.type
_entity_poly.pdbx_seq_one_letter_code
_entity_poly.pdbx_strand_id
1 'polypeptide(L)'
;MQEKTTTVAAASAAVCLNIHKGKRKILRYNTVCNNQITLDGKDLEDVKTFTYLGSIIDEQGGSDTDMKAGIGKARAAYLQLNNIWNSEQLSIN
;
A
#
# COMPACT_ATOMS: atom_id res chain seq x y z
N MET A 1 -15.51 5.68 -1.89
CA MET A 1 -14.52 4.64 -2.28
C MET A 1 -14.33 4.60 -3.80
N GLN A 2 -15.41 4.52 -4.59
CA GLN A 2 -15.34 4.54 -6.05
C GLN A 2 -14.53 5.71 -6.62
N GLU A 3 -14.84 6.95 -6.22
CA GLU A 3 -14.12 8.15 -6.68
C GLU A 3 -12.61 8.07 -6.43
N LYS A 4 -12.18 7.62 -5.23
CA LYS A 4 -10.77 7.46 -4.89
C LYS A 4 -10.08 6.43 -5.79
N THR A 5 -10.73 5.30 -6.08
CA THR A 5 -10.20 4.28 -6.99
C THR A 5 -9.99 4.85 -8.40
N THR A 6 -10.95 5.63 -8.91
CA THR A 6 -10.83 6.31 -10.21
C THR A 6 -9.68 7.33 -10.20
N THR A 7 -9.56 8.14 -9.15
CA THR A 7 -8.47 9.13 -9.02
C THR A 7 -7.10 8.46 -8.96
N VAL A 8 -6.93 7.39 -8.18
CA VAL A 8 -5.67 6.64 -8.09
C VAL A 8 -5.30 6.02 -9.45
N ALA A 9 -6.29 5.50 -10.18
CA ALA A 9 -6.05 4.96 -11.52
C ALA A 9 -5.59 6.03 -12.51
N ALA A 10 -6.24 7.19 -12.53
CA ALA A 10 -5.85 8.31 -13.37
C ALA A 10 -4.44 8.82 -13.01
N ALA A 11 -4.14 8.98 -11.72
CA ALA A 11 -2.82 9.40 -11.26
C ALA A 11 -1.72 8.38 -11.64
N SER A 12 -2.00 7.08 -11.50
CA SER A 12 -1.07 6.02 -11.90
C SER A 12 -0.79 6.07 -13.41
N ALA A 13 -1.82 6.24 -14.23
CA ALA A 13 -1.67 6.36 -15.67
C ALA A 13 -0.85 7.61 -16.07
N ALA A 14 -1.03 8.73 -15.36
CA ALA A 14 -0.27 9.97 -15.61
C ALA A 14 1.24 9.82 -15.35
N VAL A 15 1.64 8.90 -14.47
CA VAL A 15 3.05 8.55 -14.21
C VAL A 15 3.48 7.25 -14.91
N CYS A 16 2.73 6.82 -15.94
CA CYS A 16 2.99 5.60 -16.72
C CYS A 16 3.04 4.31 -15.89
N LEU A 17 2.40 4.28 -14.72
CA LEU A 17 2.25 3.08 -13.89
C LEU A 17 1.03 2.27 -14.30
N ASN A 18 1.22 0.96 -14.44
CA ASN A 18 0.17 0.03 -14.83
C ASN A 18 -0.48 -0.64 -13.61
N ILE A 19 -1.81 -0.53 -13.50
CA ILE A 19 -2.58 -1.25 -12.48
C ILE A 19 -2.88 -2.66 -12.98
N HIS A 20 -2.39 -3.67 -12.24
CA HIS A 20 -2.58 -5.06 -12.61
C HIS A 20 -4.00 -5.55 -12.30
N LYS A 21 -4.80 -5.78 -13.34
CA LYS A 21 -6.23 -6.15 -13.25
C LYS A 21 -6.52 -7.40 -12.42
N GLY A 22 -5.63 -8.41 -12.43
CA GLY A 22 -5.82 -9.64 -11.64
C GLY A 22 -5.34 -9.58 -10.19
N LYS A 23 -4.65 -8.51 -9.78
CA LYS A 23 -4.09 -8.38 -8.42
C LYS A 23 -4.85 -7.35 -7.56
N ARG A 24 -5.64 -6.49 -8.19
CA ARG A 24 -6.46 -5.50 -7.51
C ARG A 24 -7.65 -6.18 -6.83
N LYS A 25 -7.78 -5.95 -5.53
CA LYS A 25 -8.81 -6.48 -4.65
C LYS A 25 -9.27 -5.38 -3.72
N ILE A 26 -10.47 -5.48 -3.17
CA ILE A 26 -10.96 -4.57 -2.15
C ILE A 26 -11.08 -5.29 -0.81
N LEU A 27 -10.50 -4.70 0.22
CA LEU A 27 -10.71 -5.08 1.60
C LEU A 27 -11.54 -3.98 2.26
N ARG A 28 -12.62 -4.36 2.93
CA ARG A 28 -13.49 -3.44 3.65
C ARG A 28 -13.17 -3.46 5.12
N TYR A 29 -12.79 -2.31 5.65
CA TYR A 29 -12.49 -2.13 7.06
C TYR A 29 -13.58 -1.30 7.73
N ASN A 30 -14.12 -1.79 8.85
CA ASN A 30 -15.10 -1.09 9.69
C ASN A 30 -16.29 -0.48 8.93
N THR A 31 -16.72 -1.09 7.82
CA THR A 31 -17.81 -0.57 7.02
C THR A 31 -18.75 -1.68 6.57
N VAL A 32 -20.05 -1.44 6.73
CA VAL A 32 -21.14 -2.32 6.26
C VAL A 32 -21.52 -2.00 4.81
N CYS A 33 -20.97 -0.94 4.23
CA CYS A 33 -21.29 -0.53 2.88
C CYS A 33 -20.90 -1.65 1.92
N ASN A 34 -21.85 -2.24 1.17
CA ASN A 34 -21.61 -3.32 0.22
C ASN A 34 -21.66 -2.87 -1.26
N ASN A 35 -21.48 -1.58 -1.52
CA ASN A 35 -21.52 -1.06 -2.88
C ASN A 35 -20.41 -1.67 -3.76
N GLN A 36 -20.77 -2.18 -4.93
CA GLN A 36 -19.84 -2.70 -5.93
C GLN A 36 -18.86 -1.60 -6.35
N ILE A 37 -17.56 -1.93 -6.41
CA ILE A 37 -16.53 -1.00 -6.89
C ILE A 37 -16.00 -1.53 -8.21
N THR A 38 -16.05 -0.67 -9.23
CA THR A 38 -15.59 -0.99 -10.57
C THR A 38 -14.35 -0.18 -10.93
N LEU A 39 -13.46 -0.76 -11.71
CA LEU A 39 -12.36 -0.03 -12.32
C LEU A 39 -12.16 -0.59 -13.73
N ASP A 40 -12.06 0.26 -14.74
CA ASP A 40 -12.06 -0.13 -16.16
C ASP A 40 -13.24 -1.02 -16.55
N GLY A 41 -14.42 -0.78 -15.98
CA GLY A 41 -15.64 -1.58 -16.25
C GLY A 41 -15.60 -3.01 -15.70
N LYS A 42 -14.58 -3.38 -14.91
CA LYS A 42 -14.53 -4.66 -14.19
C LYS A 42 -14.69 -4.44 -12.70
N ASP A 43 -15.38 -5.36 -12.06
CA ASP A 43 -15.53 -5.37 -10.61
C ASP A 43 -14.21 -5.70 -9.92
N LEU A 44 -14.06 -5.20 -8.70
CA LEU A 44 -13.00 -5.62 -7.79
C LEU A 44 -13.51 -6.75 -6.91
N GLU A 45 -12.70 -7.80 -6.75
CA GLU A 45 -12.99 -8.89 -5.82
C GLU A 45 -12.95 -8.36 -4.38
N ASP A 46 -14.04 -8.59 -3.64
CA ASP A 46 -14.12 -8.30 -2.20
C ASP A 46 -13.47 -9.44 -1.42
N VAL A 47 -12.47 -9.11 -0.60
CA VAL A 47 -11.73 -10.06 0.21
C VAL A 47 -11.81 -9.69 1.68
N LYS A 48 -11.87 -10.71 2.54
CA LYS A 48 -11.90 -10.55 4.00
C LYS A 48 -10.52 -10.36 4.63
N THR A 49 -9.49 -10.82 3.93
CA THR A 49 -8.09 -10.75 4.37
C THR A 49 -7.19 -10.41 3.20
N PHE A 50 -6.15 -9.62 3.44
CA PHE A 50 -5.14 -9.26 2.47
C PHE A 50 -3.75 -9.35 3.10
N THR A 51 -2.81 -10.02 2.44
CA THR A 51 -1.41 -10.06 2.90
C THR A 51 -0.66 -8.89 2.30
N TYR A 52 -0.21 -7.97 3.16
CA TYR A 52 0.63 -6.84 2.77
C TYR A 52 1.97 -6.91 3.52
N LEU A 53 3.07 -7.00 2.77
CA LEU A 53 4.43 -7.05 3.31
C LEU A 53 4.65 -8.11 4.41
N GLY A 54 3.96 -9.25 4.30
CA GLY A 54 4.02 -10.34 5.27
C GLY A 54 3.05 -10.24 6.44
N SER A 55 2.36 -9.10 6.60
CA SER A 55 1.30 -8.91 7.58
C SER A 55 -0.06 -9.25 6.99
N ILE A 56 -0.91 -9.94 7.74
CA ILE A 56 -2.28 -10.22 7.34
C ILE A 56 -3.16 -9.08 7.88
N ILE A 57 -3.78 -8.35 6.96
CA ILE A 57 -4.78 -7.33 7.26
C ILE A 57 -6.15 -7.96 7.07
N ASP A 58 -6.98 -7.94 8.11
CA ASP A 58 -8.37 -8.38 8.05
C ASP A 58 -9.34 -7.19 8.10
N GLU A 59 -10.63 -7.48 7.97
CA GLU A 59 -11.72 -6.49 8.05
C GLU A 59 -11.82 -5.77 9.41
N GLN A 60 -11.17 -6.31 10.46
CA GLN A 60 -11.14 -5.78 11.82
C GLN A 60 -9.84 -5.02 12.16
N GLY A 61 -8.89 -4.94 11.21
CA GLY A 61 -7.64 -4.19 11.38
C GLY A 61 -6.56 -4.93 12.17
N GLY A 62 -6.60 -6.27 12.19
CA GLY A 62 -5.69 -7.14 12.95
C GLY A 62 -4.18 -7.02 12.65
N SER A 63 -3.76 -6.12 11.74
CA SER A 63 -2.36 -5.93 11.32
C SER A 63 -1.63 -4.76 12.00
N ASP A 64 -2.27 -4.03 12.93
CA ASP A 64 -1.72 -2.78 13.48
C ASP A 64 -0.34 -2.98 14.14
N THR A 65 -0.13 -4.09 14.84
CA THR A 65 1.15 -4.41 15.49
C THR A 65 2.27 -4.66 14.49
N ASP A 66 2.01 -5.46 13.46
CA ASP A 66 3.02 -5.84 12.47
C ASP A 66 3.38 -4.66 11.56
N MET A 67 2.38 -3.84 11.18
CA MET A 67 2.59 -2.64 10.39
C MET A 67 3.42 -1.61 11.17
N LYS A 68 3.15 -1.41 12.46
CA LYS A 68 3.97 -0.55 13.34
C LYS A 68 5.41 -1.06 13.44
N ALA A 69 5.61 -2.36 13.58
CA ALA A 69 6.94 -2.96 13.60
C ALA A 69 7.67 -2.75 12.25
N GLY A 70 6.99 -2.91 11.12
CA GLY A 70 7.53 -2.67 9.78
C GLY A 70 7.96 -1.21 9.57
N ILE A 71 7.11 -0.25 9.96
CA ILE A 71 7.42 1.18 9.90
C ILE A 71 8.63 1.51 10.79
N GLY A 72 8.69 0.95 12.00
CA GLY A 72 9.82 1.13 12.91
C GLY A 72 11.14 0.67 12.28
N LYS A 73 11.16 -0.51 11.66
CA LYS A 73 12.34 -1.04 10.95
C LYS A 73 12.75 -0.16 9.76
N ALA A 74 11.79 0.27 8.94
CA ALA A 74 12.06 1.13 7.79
C ALA A 74 12.66 2.48 8.23
N ARG A 75 12.12 3.09 9.30
CA ARG A 75 12.67 4.32 9.89
C ARG A 75 14.10 4.12 10.40
N ALA A 76 14.37 3.01 11.10
CA ALA A 76 15.71 2.71 11.60
C ALA A 76 16.72 2.51 10.45
N ALA A 77 16.34 1.77 9.39
CA ALA A 77 17.19 1.58 8.22
C ALA A 77 17.46 2.90 7.47
N TYR A 78 16.44 3.75 7.33
CA TYR A 78 16.60 5.07 6.73
C TYR A 78 17.57 5.96 7.53
N LEU A 79 17.47 5.94 8.87
CA LEU A 79 18.39 6.68 9.74
C LEU A 79 19.83 6.18 9.59
N GLN A 80 20.04 4.86 9.54
CA GLN A 80 21.36 4.29 9.28
C GLN A 80 21.92 4.72 7.94
N LEU A 81 21.11 4.64 6.87
CA LEU A 81 21.52 5.06 5.53
C LEU A 81 21.85 6.55 5.46
N ASN A 82 21.08 7.40 6.15
CA ASN A 82 21.36 8.83 6.23
C ASN A 82 22.70 9.11 6.92
N ASN A 83 23.02 8.38 7.99
CA ASN A 83 24.33 8.52 8.66
C ASN A 83 25.48 8.10 7.74
N ILE A 84 25.28 7.08 6.90
CA ILE A 84 26.26 6.65 5.89
C ILE A 84 26.43 7.73 4.82
N TRP A 85 25.33 8.27 4.27
CA TRP A 85 25.41 9.33 3.25
C TRP A 85 26.04 10.62 3.73
N ASN A 86 25.87 10.96 5.01
CA ASN A 86 26.49 12.15 5.62
C ASN A 86 27.91 11.89 6.16
N SER A 87 28.45 10.68 5.99
CA SER A 87 29.82 10.37 6.40
C SER A 87 30.83 10.93 5.39
N GLU A 88 31.79 11.71 5.88
CA GLU A 88 32.88 12.30 5.07
C GLU A 88 33.73 11.24 4.33
N GLN A 89 33.70 9.98 4.77
CA GLN A 89 34.41 8.85 4.15
C GLN A 89 33.89 8.47 2.75
N LEU A 90 32.68 8.91 2.38
CA LEU A 90 32.09 8.65 1.06
C LEU A 90 32.13 9.86 0.13
N SER A 91 32.86 10.92 0.48
CA SER A 91 33.16 11.97 -0.49
C SER A 91 34.04 11.37 -1.60
N ILE A 92 33.43 11.14 -2.75
CA ILE A 92 34.12 10.73 -3.96
C ILE A 92 34.83 12.00 -4.46
N ASN A 93 36.15 12.02 -4.30
CA ASN A 93 37.03 13.04 -4.87
C ASN A 93 37.10 12.89 -6.40
#